data_AF-A0A537WRN5-F1
#
_entry.id   AF-A0A537WRN5-F1
#
_cell.length_a   1.000
_cell.length_b   1.000
_cell.length_c   1.000
_cell.angle_alpha   90.00
_cell.angle_beta   90.00
_cell.angle_gamma   90.00
#
_symmetry.space_group_name_H-M   'P 1'
#
loop_
_entity.id
_entity.type
_entity.pdbx_description
1 polymer ?
#
loop_
_entity_poly.entity_id
_entity_poly.type
_entity_poly.pdbx_seq_one_letter_code
_entity_poly.pdbx_strand_id
1 'polypeptide(L)'
;MNDRLTILFMPESAYGPTNNCIGIGKVLERRGHRVIFAAEASWKGRLEPLGFEEDLVDLAPAPDDGAEQDAGQFWTDFVIE
;
A
#
# COMPACT_ATOMS: atom_id res chain seq x y z
N MET A 1 -21.63 3.84 19.25
CA MET A 1 -21.87 3.21 17.93
C MET A 1 -20.68 2.30 17.69
N ASN A 2 -20.89 0.99 17.70
CA ASN A 2 -19.81 0.00 17.64
C ASN A 2 -20.04 -0.98 16.49
N ASP A 3 -20.49 -0.47 15.35
CA ASP A 3 -20.70 -1.28 14.17
C ASP A 3 -19.35 -1.55 13.50
N ARG A 4 -19.07 -2.83 13.24
CA ARG A 4 -17.86 -3.26 12.55
C ARG A 4 -17.90 -2.77 11.10
N LEU A 5 -16.96 -1.89 10.73
CA LEU A 5 -16.75 -1.45 9.35
C LEU A 5 -15.79 -2.39 8.59
N THR A 6 -15.92 -2.39 7.27
CA THR A 6 -14.89 -2.87 6.33
C THR A 6 -14.23 -1.65 5.71
N ILE A 7 -12.90 -1.56 5.80
CA ILE A 7 -12.11 -0.40 5.41
C ILE A 7 -11.07 -0.85 4.38
N LEU A 8 -11.07 -0.22 3.22
CA LEU A 8 -10.15 -0.50 2.13
C LEU A 8 -9.03 0.55 2.13
N PHE A 9 -7.78 0.09 2.09
CA PHE A 9 -6.63 0.93 1.74
C PHE A 9 -6.17 0.62 0.32
N MET A 10 -5.88 1.66 -0.44
CA MET A 10 -5.23 1.58 -1.76
C MET A 10 -4.05 2.56 -1.74
N PRO A 11 -2.95 2.21 -1.06
CA PRO A 11 -1.76 3.05 -1.07
C PRO A 11 -1.11 3.02 -2.45
N GLU A 12 -0.32 4.06 -2.75
CA GLU A 12 0.67 3.98 -3.82
C GLU A 12 1.58 2.76 -3.58
N SER A 13 2.02 2.09 -4.65
CA SER A 13 2.78 0.84 -4.59
C SER A 13 4.25 1.04 -4.17
N ALA A 14 4.45 1.74 -3.05
CA ALA A 14 5.73 2.08 -2.46
C ALA A 14 5.73 1.80 -0.95
N TYR A 15 6.90 1.47 -0.40
CA TYR A 15 7.01 1.05 1.01
C TYR A 15 6.57 2.13 2.01
N GLY A 16 6.88 3.41 1.76
CA GLY A 16 6.51 4.52 2.63
C GLY A 16 4.99 4.61 2.88
N PRO A 17 4.17 4.89 1.85
CA PRO A 17 2.72 4.99 2.00
C PRO A 17 2.09 3.68 2.49
N THR A 18 2.57 2.52 2.03
CA THR A 18 2.04 1.23 2.48
C THR A 18 2.30 0.97 3.96
N ASN A 19 3.50 1.27 4.47
CA ASN A 19 3.82 1.13 5.89
C ASN A 19 2.99 2.05 6.77
N ASN A 20 2.66 3.26 6.30
CA ASN A 20 1.74 4.16 7.01
C ASN A 20 0.34 3.54 7.10
N CYS A 21 -0.19 3.00 6.00
CA CYS A 21 -1.47 2.29 5.98
C CYS A 21 -1.46 1.06 6.89
N ILE A 22 -0.37 0.29 6.93
CA ILE A 22 -0.20 -0.86 7.84
C ILE A 22 -0.36 -0.42 9.31
N GLY A 23 0.32 0.66 9.71
CA GLY A 23 0.24 1.19 11.07
C GLY A 23 -1.19 1.58 11.47
N ILE A 24 -1.88 2.31 10.59
CA ILE A 24 -3.29 2.71 10.78
C ILE A 24 -4.20 1.47 10.81
N GLY A 25 -3.99 0.54 9.88
CA GLY A 25 -4.73 -0.71 9.76
C GLY A 25 -4.70 -1.52 11.05
N LYS A 26 -3.53 -1.65 11.70
CA LYS A 26 -3.42 -2.35 12.99
C LYS A 26 -4.22 -1.69 14.10
N VAL A 27 -4.31 -0.36 14.12
CA VAL A 27 -5.17 0.34 15.09
C VAL A 27 -6.64 0.09 14.80
N LEU A 28 -7.05 0.06 13.53
CA LEU A 28 -8.43 -0.20 13.12
C LEU A 28 -8.85 -1.65 13.41
N GLU A 29 -7.99 -2.64 13.15
CA GLU A 29 -8.24 -4.05 13.51
C GLU A 29 -8.41 -4.22 15.02
N ARG A 30 -7.55 -3.58 15.84
CA ARG A 30 -7.69 -3.58 17.31
C ARG A 30 -9.00 -2.95 17.80
N ARG A 31 -9.58 -2.06 17.01
CA ARG A 31 -10.91 -1.46 17.27
C ARG A 31 -12.07 -2.33 16.76
N GLY A 32 -11.78 -3.50 16.19
CA GLY A 32 -12.78 -4.48 15.73
C GLY A 32 -13.22 -4.31 14.28
N HIS A 33 -12.50 -3.52 13.47
CA HIS A 33 -12.80 -3.33 12.05
C HIS A 33 -12.09 -4.37 11.17
N ARG A 34 -12.64 -4.65 9.98
CA ARG A 34 -11.95 -5.41 8.92
C ARG A 34 -11.17 -4.44 8.05
N VAL A 35 -9.89 -4.73 7.81
CA VAL A 35 -9.02 -3.93 6.94
C VAL A 35 -8.59 -4.79 5.76
N ILE A 36 -8.73 -4.24 4.55
CA ILE A 36 -8.34 -4.88 3.29
C ILE A 36 -7.39 -3.94 2.55
N PHE A 37 -6.40 -4.49 1.88
CA PHE A 37 -5.53 -3.74 0.98
C PHE A 37 -5.84 -4.06 -0.47
N ALA A 38 -6.32 -3.08 -1.22
CA ALA A 38 -6.30 -3.10 -2.68
C ALA A 38 -4.85 -2.85 -3.12
N ALA A 39 -4.08 -3.91 -3.33
CA ALA A 39 -2.65 -3.84 -3.56
C ALA A 39 -2.31 -4.18 -5.02
N GLU A 40 -1.35 -3.48 -5.61
CA GLU A 40 -0.88 -3.81 -6.96
C GLU A 40 -0.18 -5.19 -6.98
N ALA A 41 -0.14 -5.85 -8.13
CA ALA A 41 0.35 -7.22 -8.27
C ALA A 41 1.77 -7.47 -7.71
N SER A 42 2.67 -6.48 -7.73
CA SER A 42 4.02 -6.59 -7.14
C SER A 42 4.01 -6.79 -5.61
N TRP A 43 2.90 -6.46 -4.94
CA TRP A 43 2.70 -6.63 -3.51
C TRP A 43 2.10 -7.97 -3.09
N LYS A 44 1.78 -8.85 -4.05
CA LYS A 44 1.20 -10.16 -3.79
C LYS A 44 1.95 -10.93 -2.70
N GLY A 45 1.22 -11.30 -1.64
CA GLY A 45 1.68 -12.07 -0.50
C GLY A 45 2.57 -11.30 0.48
N ARG A 46 2.73 -9.98 0.34
CA ARG A 46 3.60 -9.19 1.23
C ARG A 46 2.88 -8.69 2.49
N LEU A 47 1.58 -8.50 2.42
CA LEU A 47 0.73 -8.00 3.51
C LEU A 47 0.04 -9.13 4.27
N GLU A 48 -0.20 -10.27 3.63
CA GLU A 48 -0.73 -11.48 4.29
C GLU A 48 0.07 -11.92 5.53
N PRO A 49 1.43 -11.96 5.53
CA PRO A 49 2.22 -12.32 6.72
C PRO A 49 2.08 -11.30 7.86
N LEU A 50 1.67 -10.07 7.54
CA LEU A 50 1.36 -9.03 8.51
C LEU A 50 -0.08 -9.16 9.03
N GLY A 51 -0.85 -10.13 8.54
CA GLY A 51 -2.22 -10.43 8.95
C GLY A 51 -3.30 -9.60 8.24
N PHE A 52 -2.98 -8.97 7.10
CA PHE A 52 -3.96 -8.24 6.31
C PHE A 52 -4.46 -9.05 5.12
N GLU A 53 -5.72 -8.82 4.76
CA GLU A 53 -6.31 -9.34 3.54
C GLU A 53 -5.85 -8.50 2.33
N GLU A 54 -5.44 -9.17 1.26
CA GLU A 54 -5.06 -8.56 -0.02
C GLU A 54 -6.16 -8.78 -1.06
N ASP A 55 -6.53 -7.71 -1.76
CA ASP A 55 -7.34 -7.74 -2.98
C ASP A 55 -6.48 -7.16 -4.10
N LEU A 56 -5.93 -8.02 -4.97
CA LEU A 56 -4.96 -7.58 -5.96
C LEU A 56 -5.64 -6.79 -7.07
N VAL A 57 -5.09 -5.61 -7.36
CA VAL A 57 -5.54 -4.75 -8.45
C VAL A 57 -4.49 -4.70 -9.55
N ASP A 58 -4.91 -5.00 -10.77
CA ASP A 58 -4.07 -4.83 -11.96
C ASP A 58 -4.07 -3.33 -12.33
N LEU A 59 -2.91 -2.68 -12.20
CA LEU A 59 -2.71 -1.32 -12.68
C LEU A 59 -2.38 -1.31 -14.18
N ALA A 60 -2.52 -0.16 -14.81
CA ALA A 60 -2.09 0.03 -16.19
C ALA A 60 -0.59 -0.35 -16.31
N PRO A 61 -0.18 -0.95 -17.44
CA PRO A 61 1.22 -1.28 -17.66
C PRO A 61 2.09 -0.04 -17.55
N ALA A 62 3.35 -0.24 -17.13
CA ALA A 62 4.33 0.84 -17.11
C ALA A 62 4.45 1.47 -18.52
N PRO A 63 4.74 2.78 -18.62
CA PRO A 63 4.95 3.41 -19.92
C PRO A 63 6.10 2.74 -20.69
N ASP A 64 5.98 2.70 -22.03
CA ASP A 64 6.95 2.04 -22.93
C ASP A 64 8.34 2.69 -22.96
N ASP A 65 8.52 3.87 -22.35
CA ASP A 65 9.76 4.64 -22.41
C ASP A 65 10.91 4.07 -21.56
N GLY A 66 10.69 2.94 -20.86
CA GLY A 66 11.75 2.02 -20.42
C GLY A 66 12.80 2.63 -19.48
N ALA A 67 12.57 3.84 -18.99
CA ALA A 67 13.40 4.41 -17.97
C ALA A 67 13.04 3.71 -16.66
N GLU A 68 13.91 2.81 -16.20
CA GLU A 68 13.99 2.42 -14.79
C GLU A 68 14.34 3.69 -13.99
N GLN A 69 13.37 4.58 -13.81
CA GLN A 69 13.47 5.64 -12.81
C GLN A 69 13.40 4.94 -11.46
N ASP A 70 14.50 4.99 -10.72
CA ASP A 70 14.51 4.53 -9.33
C ASP A 70 13.40 5.27 -8.58
N ALA A 71 12.48 4.50 -7.99
CA ALA A 71 11.29 5.02 -7.35
C ALA A 71 11.70 5.92 -6.18
N GLY A 72 11.56 7.24 -6.37
CA GLY A 72 11.97 8.23 -5.39
C GLY A 72 13.29 8.95 -5.67
N GLN A 73 13.96 8.70 -6.82
CA GLN A 73 15.16 9.44 -7.23
C GLN A 73 14.92 10.95 -7.22
N PHE A 74 13.76 11.39 -7.74
CA PHE A 74 13.35 12.79 -7.70
C PHE A 74 13.41 13.38 -6.27
N TRP A 75 12.90 12.64 -5.28
CA TRP A 75 12.89 13.10 -3.89
C TRP A 75 14.29 13.10 -3.28
N THR A 76 15.11 12.09 -3.60
CA THR A 76 16.52 12.04 -3.20
C THR A 76 17.28 13.26 -3.71
N ASP A 77 17.14 13.57 -5.01
CA ASP A 77 17.82 14.72 -5.63
C ASP A 77 17.35 16.04 -5.03
N PHE A 78 16.03 16.21 -4.88
CA PHE A 78 15.43 17.42 -4.29
C PHE A 78 15.87 17.70 -2.85
N VAL A 79 16.12 16.67 -2.04
CA VAL A 79 16.55 16.83 -0.64
C VAL A 79 18.05 17.14 -0.53
N ILE A 80 18.84 16.77 -1.54
CA ILE A 80 20.29 17.00 -1.56
C ILE A 80 20.64 18.39 -2.14
N GLU A 81 19.74 19.01 -2.92
CA GLU A 81 19.82 20.40 -3.39
C GLU A 81 19.56 21.42 -2.26
#